data_AF-A0A645IGQ2-F1
#
_entry.id   AF-A0A645IGQ2-F1
#
_cell.length_a   1.000
_cell.length_b   1.000
_cell.length_c   1.000
_cell.angle_alpha   90.00
_cell.angle_beta   90.00
_cell.angle_gamma   90.00
#
_symmetry.space_group_name_H-M   'P 1'
#
loop_
_entity.id
_entity.type
_entity.pdbx_description
1 polymer ?
#
loop_
_entity_poly.entity_id
_entity_poly.type
_entity_poly.pdbx_seq_one_letter_code
_entity_poly.pdbx_strand_id
1 'polypeptide(L)' 'MEGNGLEQEGLPFPIRQSDALWEFMQNDSLRELLGERFSHVYHACKNDELIQFERLITDTEIEWMLKNA' A
#
# COMPACT_ATOMS: atom_id res chain seq x y z
N MET A 1 11.12 -14.78 -6.32
CA MET A 1 11.55 -13.97 -5.16
C MET A 1 10.60 -14.36 -4.05
N GLU A 2 10.99 -15.31 -3.19
CA GLU A 2 10.19 -15.65 -2.01
C GLU A 2 10.27 -14.44 -1.08
N GLY A 3 9.15 -13.74 -0.92
CA GLY A 3 9.04 -12.70 0.10
C GLY A 3 9.35 -13.30 1.46
N ASN A 4 9.78 -12.47 2.40
CA ASN A 4 10.05 -12.81 3.80
C ASN A 4 8.81 -13.30 4.59
N GLY A 5 7.86 -13.95 3.93
CA GLY A 5 6.68 -14.57 4.51
C GLY A 5 7.08 -15.76 5.35
N LEU A 6 7.52 -15.48 6.58
CA LEU A 6 7.28 -16.41 7.66
C LEU A 6 5.77 -16.69 7.65
N GLU A 7 5.37 -17.95 7.50
CA GLU A 7 3.97 -18.36 7.66
C GLU A 7 3.51 -17.89 9.03
N GLN A 8 2.77 -16.79 9.07
CA GLN A 8 2.28 -16.22 10.31
C GLN A 8 0.89 -16.78 10.56
N GLU A 9 0.73 -17.53 11.65
CA GLU A 9 -0.60 -17.87 12.16
C GLU A 9 -1.34 -16.57 12.50
N GLY A 10 -2.41 -16.25 11.76
CA GLY A 10 -3.18 -15.02 11.95
C GLY A 10 -3.88 -14.53 10.69
N LEU A 11 -4.48 -13.35 10.77
CA LEU A 11 -4.99 -12.65 9.59
C LEU A 11 -3.81 -12.25 8.68
N PRO A 12 -3.92 -12.46 7.36
CA PRO A 12 -2.85 -12.09 6.44
C PRO A 12 -2.64 -10.59 6.45
N PHE A 13 -1.38 -10.16 6.26
CA PHE A 13 -1.09 -8.76 6.04
C PHE A 13 -1.73 -8.26 4.73
N PRO A 14 -2.10 -6.97 4.68
CA PRO A 14 -2.58 -6.37 3.45
C PRO A 14 -1.51 -6.44 2.36
N ILE A 15 -1.88 -7.00 1.21
CA ILE A 15 -1.00 -7.14 0.04
C ILE A 15 -1.04 -5.90 -0.87
N ARG A 16 -2.08 -5.07 -0.75
CA ARG A 16 -2.21 -3.79 -1.48
C ARG A 16 -1.90 -2.63 -0.54
N GLN A 17 -1.20 -1.64 -1.07
CA GLN A 17 -0.88 -0.42 -0.32
C GLN A 17 -2.15 0.34 0.10
N SER A 18 -3.22 0.32 -0.69
CA SER A 18 -4.52 0.92 -0.33
C SER A 18 -5.10 0.33 0.96
N ASP A 19 -5.06 -1.01 1.08
CA ASP A 19 -5.59 -1.72 2.23
C ASP A 19 -4.69 -1.48 3.44
N ALA A 20 -3.36 -1.47 3.25
CA ALA A 20 -2.40 -1.17 4.31
C ALA A 20 -2.56 0.25 4.88
N LEU A 21 -2.81 1.25 4.04
CA LEU A 21 -3.06 2.62 4.47
C LEU A 21 -4.37 2.76 5.25
N TRP A 22 -5.41 2.05 4.80
CA TRP A 22 -6.68 1.99 5.52
C TRP A 22 -6.51 1.36 6.91
N GLU A 23 -5.92 0.17 6.98
CA GLU A 23 -5.67 -0.53 8.27
C GLU A 23 -4.76 0.30 9.20
N PHE A 24 -3.76 0.99 8.66
CA PHE A 24 -2.92 1.90 9.43
C PHE A 24 -3.73 3.02 10.11
N MET A 25 -4.71 3.60 9.40
CA MET A 25 -5.56 4.65 9.95
C MET A 25 -6.49 4.15 11.06
N GLN A 26 -6.89 2.88 11.00
CA GLN A 26 -7.74 2.25 12.01
C GLN A 26 -6.96 1.80 13.27
N ASN A 27 -5.63 1.74 13.21
CA ASN A 27 -4.79 1.26 14.32
C ASN A 27 -4.31 2.42 15.20
N ASP A 28 -5.16 2.82 16.16
CA ASP A 28 -4.84 3.93 17.07
C ASP A 28 -3.58 3.67 17.90
N SER A 29 -3.36 2.46 18.40
CA SER A 29 -2.17 2.11 19.20
C SER A 29 -0.87 2.31 18.42
N LEU A 30 -0.85 1.93 17.15
CA LEU A 30 0.32 2.13 16.28
C LEU A 30 0.54 3.61 15.96
N ARG A 31 -0.54 4.35 15.69
CA ARG A 31 -0.47 5.79 15.42
C ARG A 31 -0.03 6.59 16.63
N GLU A 32 -0.43 6.19 17.83
CA GLU A 32 0.02 6.76 19.09
C GLU A 32 1.52 6.49 19.31
N LEU A 33 1.96 5.24 19.11
CA LEU A 33 3.38 4.86 19.24
C LEU A 33 4.29 5.65 18.30
N LEU A 34 3.86 5.86 17.05
CA LEU A 34 4.61 6.60 16.04
C LEU A 34 4.47 8.13 16.18
N GLY A 35 3.45 8.58 16.90
CA GLY A 35 3.08 9.97 17.05
C GLY A 35 2.13 10.46 15.95
N GLU A 36 1.18 11.31 16.37
CA GLU A 36 0.10 11.81 15.51
C GLU A 36 0.64 12.59 14.30
N ARG A 37 1.61 13.48 14.52
CA ARG A 37 2.20 14.29 13.45
C ARG A 37 2.90 13.44 12.40
N PHE A 38 3.68 12.45 12.83
CA PHE A 38 4.33 11.53 11.91
C PHE A 38 3.29 10.73 11.12
N SER A 39 2.31 10.16 11.81
CA SER A 39 1.26 9.34 11.21
C SER A 39 0.47 10.10 10.14
N HIS A 40 0.14 11.37 10.40
CA HIS A 40 -0.50 12.24 9.43
C HIS A 40 0.37 12.43 8.18
N VAL A 41 1.61 12.90 8.36
CA VAL A 41 2.51 13.20 7.23
C VAL A 41 2.81 11.94 6.42
N TYR A 42 3.10 10.83 7.09
CA TYR A 42 3.33 9.53 6.46
C TYR A 42 2.13 9.11 5.60
N HIS A 43 0.92 9.12 6.17
CA HIS A 43 -0.28 8.73 5.45
C HIS A 43 -0.54 9.64 4.25
N ALA A 44 -0.41 10.97 4.41
CA ALA A 44 -0.59 11.91 3.31
C ALA A 44 0.38 11.66 2.15
N CYS A 45 1.67 11.49 2.45
CA CYS A 45 2.69 11.19 1.43
C CYS A 45 2.42 9.85 0.73
N LYS A 46 2.10 8.79 1.49
CA LYS A 46 1.87 7.47 0.92
C LYS A 46 0.57 7.35 0.14
N ASN A 47 -0.44 8.12 0.52
CA ASN A 47 -1.68 8.22 -0.24
C ASN A 47 -1.46 8.98 -1.56
N ASP A 48 -0.68 10.06 -1.55
CA ASP A 48 -0.33 10.77 -2.79
C ASP A 48 0.52 9.89 -3.72
N GLU A 49 1.51 9.16 -3.20
CA GLU A 49 2.30 8.17 -3.94
C GLU A 49 1.41 7.11 -4.63
N LEU A 50 0.41 6.58 -3.90
CA LEU A 50 -0.54 5.63 -4.45
C LEU A 50 -1.38 6.23 -5.58
N ILE A 51 -1.90 7.44 -5.39
CA ILE A 51 -2.68 8.15 -6.44
C ILE A 51 -1.83 8.40 -7.68
N GLN A 52 -0.56 8.77 -7.51
CA GLN A 52 0.36 8.94 -8.64
C GLN A 52 0.59 7.63 -9.37
N PHE A 53 0.81 6.54 -8.63
CA PHE A 53 0.97 5.20 -9.21
C PHE A 53 -0.26 4.76 -10.01
N GLU A 54 -1.46 4.91 -9.46
CA GLU A 54 -2.73 4.52 -10.11
C GLU A 54 -3.06 5.33 -11.37
N ARG A 55 -2.47 6.52 -11.52
CA ARG A 55 -2.64 7.37 -12.72
C ARG A 55 -1.66 7.04 -13.84
N LEU A 56 -0.59 6.30 -13.54
CA LEU A 56 0.40 5.92 -14.53
C LEU A 56 -0.10 4.67 -15.26
N ILE A 57 -0.29 4.77 -16.58
CA ILE A 57 -0.39 3.59 -17.42
C ILE A 57 1.03 3.14 -17.70
N THR A 58 1.39 1.96 -17.21
CA THR A 58 2.71 1.37 -17.37
C THR A 58 2.88 0.77 -18.77
N ASP A 59 4.13 0.71 -19.24
CA ASP A 59 4.45 0.06 -20.53
C ASP A 59 3.96 -1.40 -20.57
N THR A 60 4.00 -2.09 -19.43
CA THR A 60 3.43 -3.44 -19.27
C THR A 60 1.93 -3.47 -19.55
N GLU A 61 1.17 -2.52 -19.01
CA GLU A 61 -0.28 -2.42 -19.26
C GLU A 61 -0.58 -2.10 -20.72
N ILE A 62 0.20 -1.20 -21.33
CA ILE A 62 0.09 -0.88 -22.76
C ILE A 62 0.37 -2.12 -23.61
N GLU A 63 1.47 -2.82 -23.35
CA GLU A 63 1.83 -4.04 -24.08
C GLU A 63 0.76 -5.12 -23.94
N TRP A 64 0.20 -5.32 -22.74
CA TRP A 64 -0.86 -6.31 -22.52
C TRP A 64 -2.16 -5.94 -23.24
N MET A 65 -2.55 -4.67 -23.21
CA MET A 65 -3.75 -4.18 -23.88
C MET A 65 -3.62 -4.23 -25.40
N LEU A 66 -2.43 -3.99 -25.96
CA LEU A 66 -2.19 -4.00 -27.41
C LEU A 66 -1.89 -5.39 -27.98
N LYS A 67 -1.28 -6.29 -27.20
CA LYS A 67 -0.99 -7.67 -27.65
C LYS A 67 -2.19 -8.61 -27.57
N ASN A 68 -3.21 -8.26 -26.78
CA ASN A 68 -4.44 -9.05 -26.62
C ASN A 68 -5.69 -8.35 -27.21
N ALA A 69 -5.51 -7.32 -28.04
CA ALA A 69 -6.58 -6.67 -28.80
C ALA A 69 -6.83 -7.38 -30.15
#